data_AF-Q6IT75-F1
#
_entry.id   AF-Q6IT75-F1
#
_cell.length_a   1.000
_cell.length_b   1.000
_cell.length_c   1.000
_cell.angle_alpha   90.00
_cell.angle_beta   90.00
_cell.angle_gamma   90.00
#
_symmetry.space_group_name_H-M   'P 1'
#
loop_
_entity.id
_entity.type
_entity.pdbx_description
1 polymer ?
#
loop_
_entity_poly.entity_id
_entity_poly.type
_entity_poly.pdbx_seq_one_letter_code
_entity_poly.pdbx_strand_id
1 'polypeptide(L)'
;NRYKNVPSVIGVDLKNEPHGAATWGTGNADTDWNKAAERGAAAVLAVAPKWIIAVEGITDNPVCSTNGGIFWGGSLQPLACTPLNIPANRLLLAPHAYGPDVYVQSYFNDSNFPNNMPAIWDRHFGQFAGNHALLLGEFGGKYGEGDARDKVWQDALVKYLRSKGINQGFYWPWGPNSVDTGGILRDDW
;
A
#
# COMPACT_ATOMS: atom_id res chain seq x y z
N ASN A 1 -15.27 16.88 9.55
CA ASN A 1 -15.88 17.52 10.75
C ASN A 1 -16.30 16.53 11.83
N ARG A 2 -17.14 15.52 11.55
CA ARG A 2 -17.68 14.58 12.56
C ARG A 2 -16.63 13.96 13.49
N TYR A 3 -15.53 13.44 12.93
CA TYR A 3 -14.55 12.64 13.69
C TYR A 3 -13.35 13.44 14.21
N LYS A 4 -13.24 14.74 13.91
CA LYS A 4 -11.99 15.52 14.14
C LYS A 4 -11.56 15.62 15.61
N ASN A 5 -12.51 15.47 16.53
CA ASN A 5 -12.30 15.53 17.97
C ASN A 5 -12.37 14.16 18.65
N VAL A 6 -12.46 13.06 17.89
CA VAL A 6 -12.44 11.70 18.45
C VAL A 6 -10.97 11.33 18.69
N PRO A 7 -10.52 11.16 19.95
CA PRO A 7 -9.08 11.02 20.24
C PRO A 7 -8.40 9.82 19.55
N SER A 8 -9.15 8.74 19.32
CA SER A 8 -8.65 7.52 18.69
C SER A 8 -8.59 7.59 17.16
N VAL A 9 -9.13 8.66 16.54
CA VAL A 9 -9.05 8.86 15.09
C VAL A 9 -7.80 9.67 14.78
N ILE A 10 -6.80 8.96 14.24
CA ILE A 10 -5.46 9.52 14.01
C ILE A 10 -5.33 10.26 12.68
N GLY A 11 -6.24 10.01 11.73
CA GLY A 11 -6.07 10.47 10.36
C GLY A 11 -7.13 9.95 9.41
N VAL A 12 -6.77 9.99 8.12
CA VAL A 12 -7.59 9.51 7.02
C VAL A 12 -6.70 8.83 5.98
N ASP A 13 -7.15 7.67 5.50
CA ASP A 13 -6.75 7.17 4.20
C ASP A 13 -7.62 7.84 3.14
N LEU A 14 -7.00 8.58 2.23
CA LEU A 14 -7.73 9.45 1.30
C LEU A 14 -8.58 8.65 0.31
N LYS A 15 -8.09 7.50 -0.15
CA LYS A 15 -8.81 6.65 -1.11
C LYS A 15 -8.17 5.27 -1.19
N ASN A 16 -8.98 4.25 -0.87
CA ASN A 16 -8.62 2.85 -1.11
C ASN A 16 -8.24 2.58 -2.56
N GLU A 17 -7.06 2.02 -2.75
CA GLU A 17 -6.55 1.38 -3.94
C GLU A 17 -6.83 2.16 -5.24
N PRO A 18 -6.19 3.31 -5.48
CA PRO A 18 -6.18 3.89 -6.83
C PRO A 18 -5.57 2.87 -7.82
N HIS A 19 -6.28 2.60 -8.92
CA HIS A 19 -5.89 1.62 -9.94
C HIS A 19 -6.56 1.92 -11.28
N GLY A 20 -6.25 1.13 -12.30
CA GLY A 20 -6.88 1.22 -13.62
C GLY A 20 -6.50 2.52 -14.34
N ALA A 21 -7.43 3.46 -14.44
CA ALA A 21 -7.18 4.75 -15.09
C ALA A 21 -6.38 5.73 -14.21
N ALA A 22 -6.15 5.42 -12.93
CA ALA A 22 -5.36 6.28 -12.04
C ALA A 22 -3.90 6.37 -12.54
N THR A 23 -3.40 7.59 -12.65
CA THR A 23 -2.02 7.90 -13.04
C THR A 23 -1.34 8.71 -11.95
N TRP A 24 -0.05 8.99 -12.11
CA TRP A 24 0.71 9.87 -11.23
C TRP A 24 1.76 10.65 -12.04
N GLY A 25 1.71 11.97 -11.96
CA GLY A 25 2.71 12.84 -12.58
C GLY A 25 2.66 12.88 -14.11
N THR A 26 1.51 12.58 -14.71
CA THR A 26 1.31 12.67 -16.17
C THR A 26 0.90 14.06 -16.63
N GLY A 27 0.41 14.89 -15.70
CA GLY A 27 -0.15 16.22 -16.00
C GLY A 27 -1.65 16.21 -16.30
N ASN A 28 -2.29 15.04 -16.31
CA ASN A 28 -3.74 14.93 -16.49
C ASN A 28 -4.47 14.99 -15.13
N ALA A 29 -5.14 16.12 -14.86
CA ALA A 29 -5.82 16.37 -13.60
C ALA A 29 -6.97 15.40 -13.27
N ASP A 30 -7.54 14.74 -14.29
CA ASP A 30 -8.66 13.80 -14.15
C ASP A 30 -8.20 12.42 -13.66
N THR A 31 -6.94 12.06 -13.92
CA THR A 31 -6.39 10.74 -13.59
C THR A 31 -5.24 10.79 -12.60
N ASP A 32 -4.55 11.93 -12.45
CA ASP A 32 -3.39 12.05 -11.58
C ASP A 32 -3.76 11.99 -10.09
N TRP A 33 -3.59 10.80 -9.53
CA TRP A 33 -3.81 10.50 -8.12
C TRP A 33 -2.99 11.41 -7.21
N ASN A 34 -1.74 11.71 -7.54
CA ASN A 34 -0.92 12.62 -6.74
C ASN A 34 -1.54 14.00 -6.58
N LYS A 35 -2.15 14.53 -7.64
CA LYS A 35 -2.83 15.84 -7.59
C LYS A 35 -4.17 15.77 -6.87
N ALA A 36 -4.90 14.66 -7.02
CA ALA A 36 -6.10 14.43 -6.22
C ALA A 36 -5.78 14.31 -4.72
N ALA A 37 -4.70 13.59 -4.36
CA ALA A 37 -4.22 13.42 -2.99
C ALA A 37 -3.79 14.76 -2.36
N GLU A 38 -3.05 15.60 -3.09
CA GLU A 38 -2.69 16.95 -2.64
C GLU A 38 -3.93 17.81 -2.32
N ARG A 39 -4.93 17.80 -3.21
CA ARG A 39 -6.20 18.53 -2.99
C ARG A 39 -6.96 17.98 -1.79
N GLY A 40 -7.05 16.65 -1.68
CA GLY A 40 -7.72 15.96 -0.56
C GLY A 40 -7.04 16.28 0.78
N ALA A 41 -5.71 16.20 0.83
CA ALA A 41 -4.92 16.54 2.00
C ALA A 41 -5.15 17.98 2.45
N ALA A 42 -5.09 18.95 1.52
CA ALA A 42 -5.32 20.36 1.84
C ALA A 42 -6.73 20.58 2.44
N ALA A 43 -7.76 19.96 1.86
CA ALA A 43 -9.14 20.07 2.35
C ALA A 43 -9.32 19.44 3.74
N VAL A 44 -8.72 18.28 3.99
CA VAL A 44 -8.76 17.61 5.29
C VAL A 44 -8.02 18.42 6.34
N LEU A 45 -6.79 18.86 6.05
CA LEU A 45 -5.93 19.57 6.99
C LEU A 45 -6.48 20.97 7.36
N ALA A 46 -7.27 21.60 6.48
CA ALA A 46 -8.00 22.82 6.82
C ALA A 46 -9.01 22.62 7.97
N VAL A 47 -9.55 21.40 8.13
CA VAL A 47 -10.54 21.06 9.15
C VAL A 47 -9.93 20.33 10.34
N ALA A 48 -8.93 19.49 10.10
CA ALA A 48 -8.26 18.64 11.07
C ALA A 48 -6.74 18.76 10.93
N PRO A 49 -6.14 19.88 11.38
CA PRO A 49 -4.73 20.23 11.09
C PRO A 49 -3.67 19.33 11.75
N LYS A 50 -4.10 18.41 12.62
CA LYS A 50 -3.23 17.44 13.32
C LYS A 50 -3.34 16.02 12.77
N TRP A 51 -4.26 15.76 11.84
CA TRP A 51 -4.47 14.43 11.29
C TRP A 51 -3.32 13.98 10.40
N ILE A 52 -3.05 12.68 10.43
CA ILE A 52 -2.20 12.01 9.46
C ILE A 52 -3.00 11.79 8.16
N ILE A 53 -2.36 12.02 7.03
CA ILE A 53 -2.90 11.79 5.69
C ILE A 53 -2.17 10.59 5.10
N ALA A 54 -2.85 9.45 5.09
CA ALA A 54 -2.37 8.27 4.40
C ALA A 54 -2.62 8.43 2.89
N VAL A 55 -1.58 8.17 2.12
CA VAL A 55 -1.59 8.17 0.65
C VAL A 55 -1.06 6.83 0.18
N GLU A 56 -1.95 6.04 -0.40
CA GLU A 56 -1.60 4.80 -1.07
C GLU A 56 -0.93 5.07 -2.43
N GLY A 57 -0.41 4.00 -3.04
CA GLY A 57 0.15 4.03 -4.39
C GLY A 57 -0.91 3.96 -5.49
N ILE A 58 -0.44 3.60 -6.68
CA ILE A 58 -1.26 3.24 -7.84
C ILE A 58 -0.85 1.85 -8.35
N THR A 59 -1.38 1.44 -9.50
CA THR A 59 -0.91 0.27 -10.26
C THR A 59 0.19 0.65 -11.26
N ASP A 60 -0.07 0.39 -12.54
CA ASP A 60 0.74 0.82 -13.68
C ASP A 60 0.71 2.35 -13.83
N ASN A 61 1.82 2.90 -14.33
CA ASN A 61 1.94 4.31 -14.66
C ASN A 61 2.86 4.47 -15.89
N PRO A 62 2.52 5.35 -16.85
CA PRO A 62 3.34 5.54 -18.05
C PRO A 62 4.65 6.27 -17.78
N VAL A 63 4.81 6.94 -16.63
CA VAL A 63 5.98 7.76 -16.31
C VAL A 63 6.61 7.27 -15.01
N CYS A 64 7.95 7.20 -14.99
CA CYS A 64 8.72 6.90 -13.77
C CYS A 64 8.24 5.65 -13.02
N SER A 65 7.88 4.59 -13.74
CA SER A 65 7.38 3.35 -13.15
C SER A 65 7.66 2.17 -14.06
N THR A 66 7.84 1.01 -13.43
CA THR A 66 7.62 -0.28 -14.08
C THR A 66 6.14 -0.61 -14.08
N ASN A 67 5.71 -1.45 -15.03
CA ASN A 67 4.31 -1.83 -15.22
C ASN A 67 4.16 -3.35 -15.22
N GLY A 68 2.96 -3.82 -14.88
CA GLY A 68 2.64 -5.23 -14.65
C GLY A 68 3.18 -5.73 -13.32
N GLY A 69 2.45 -6.65 -12.69
CA GLY A 69 2.91 -7.23 -11.42
C GLY A 69 2.60 -6.40 -10.17
N ILE A 70 1.86 -5.31 -10.29
CA ILE A 70 1.60 -4.36 -9.21
C ILE A 70 0.16 -4.53 -8.71
N PHE A 71 -0.01 -4.81 -7.41
CA PHE A 71 -1.33 -4.80 -6.78
C PHE A 71 -1.91 -3.39 -6.71
N TRP A 72 -3.23 -3.29 -6.63
CA TRP A 72 -3.90 -1.99 -6.54
C TRP A 72 -3.42 -1.23 -5.31
N GLY A 73 -3.22 0.09 -5.43
CA GLY A 73 -2.62 0.89 -4.34
C GLY A 73 -1.15 0.57 -4.02
N GLY A 74 -0.48 -0.33 -4.76
CA GLY A 74 0.79 -0.92 -4.34
C GLY A 74 2.07 -0.22 -4.81
N SER A 75 2.02 0.61 -5.86
CA SER A 75 3.20 1.27 -6.42
C SER A 75 3.29 2.75 -6.05
N LEU A 76 4.35 3.08 -5.31
CA LEU A 76 4.80 4.43 -5.00
C LEU A 76 5.96 4.88 -5.89
N GLN A 77 6.36 4.08 -6.89
CA GLN A 77 7.47 4.40 -7.81
C GLN A 77 7.43 5.84 -8.35
N PRO A 78 6.27 6.38 -8.82
CA PRO A 78 6.21 7.73 -9.36
C PRO A 78 6.63 8.83 -8.38
N LEU A 79 6.53 8.58 -7.06
CA LEU A 79 6.92 9.54 -6.01
C LEU A 79 8.38 9.99 -6.15
N ALA A 80 9.26 9.13 -6.68
CA ALA A 80 10.67 9.44 -6.90
C ALA A 80 10.89 10.57 -7.93
N CYS A 81 10.00 10.68 -8.92
CA CYS A 81 10.09 11.73 -9.96
C CYS A 81 9.12 12.88 -9.72
N THR A 82 7.98 12.62 -9.09
CA THR A 82 6.94 13.61 -8.83
C THR A 82 6.50 13.52 -7.37
N PRO A 83 7.20 14.22 -6.46
CA PRO A 83 6.88 14.23 -5.03
C PRO A 83 5.48 14.79 -4.76
N LEU A 84 4.87 14.37 -3.65
CA LEU A 84 3.61 14.95 -3.17
C LEU A 84 3.85 16.30 -2.52
N ASN A 85 3.05 17.30 -2.87
CA ASN A 85 2.98 18.56 -2.16
C ASN A 85 2.08 18.47 -0.90
N ILE A 86 2.46 17.60 0.05
CA ILE A 86 1.81 17.40 1.34
C ILE A 86 2.86 17.61 2.44
N PRO A 87 2.57 18.34 3.54
CA PRO A 87 3.54 18.54 4.62
C PRO A 87 4.09 17.20 5.13
N ALA A 88 5.42 17.07 5.16
CA ALA A 88 6.08 15.81 5.52
C ALA A 88 5.70 15.30 6.92
N ASN A 89 5.40 16.19 7.87
CA ASN A 89 4.92 15.84 9.22
C ASN A 89 3.42 15.49 9.29
N ARG A 90 2.77 15.34 8.14
CA ARG A 90 1.37 14.92 7.97
C ARG A 90 1.22 13.77 6.98
N LEU A 91 2.18 13.56 6.09
CA LEU A 91 2.14 12.50 5.09
C LEU A 91 2.55 11.15 5.69
N LEU A 92 1.74 10.13 5.40
CA LEU A 92 2.03 8.72 5.63
C LEU A 92 1.87 7.98 4.30
N LEU A 93 2.88 7.24 3.87
CA LEU A 93 2.77 6.38 2.70
C LEU A 93 2.17 5.03 3.13
N ALA A 94 1.14 4.57 2.42
CA ALA A 94 0.37 3.38 2.80
C ALA A 94 0.17 2.41 1.62
N PRO A 95 1.23 1.90 0.96
CA PRO A 95 1.06 0.98 -0.16
C PRO A 95 0.42 -0.34 0.29
N HIS A 96 -0.27 -1.02 -0.64
CA HIS A 96 -0.80 -2.37 -0.44
C HIS A 96 0.15 -3.41 -1.06
N ALA A 97 0.24 -4.58 -0.44
CA ALA A 97 1.02 -5.70 -0.95
C ALA A 97 0.31 -7.01 -0.65
N TYR A 98 0.16 -7.87 -1.66
CA TYR A 98 -0.53 -9.15 -1.54
C TYR A 98 0.26 -10.32 -2.11
N GLY A 99 -0.13 -11.52 -1.67
CA GLY A 99 0.47 -12.79 -2.05
C GLY A 99 -0.26 -13.51 -3.20
N PRO A 100 0.15 -14.75 -3.49
CA PRO A 100 -0.42 -15.56 -4.57
C PRO A 100 -1.89 -15.92 -4.36
N ASP A 101 -2.39 -15.87 -3.12
CA ASP A 101 -3.80 -16.10 -2.79
C ASP A 101 -4.74 -15.04 -3.41
N VAL A 102 -4.29 -13.79 -3.53
CA VAL A 102 -5.09 -12.70 -4.13
C VAL A 102 -4.96 -12.69 -5.64
N TYR A 103 -3.73 -12.75 -6.15
CA TYR A 103 -3.48 -12.88 -7.58
C TYR A 103 -2.12 -13.48 -7.86
N VAL A 104 -2.07 -14.50 -8.72
CA VAL A 104 -0.81 -15.19 -9.06
C VAL A 104 -0.01 -14.37 -10.06
N GLN A 105 0.69 -13.35 -9.55
CA GLN A 105 1.66 -12.59 -10.33
C GLN A 105 2.78 -13.50 -10.84
N SER A 106 3.32 -13.21 -12.02
CA SER A 106 4.32 -14.07 -12.69
C SER A 106 5.56 -14.32 -11.84
N TYR A 107 5.98 -13.35 -11.03
CA TYR A 107 7.14 -13.46 -10.13
C TYR A 107 6.94 -14.44 -8.96
N PHE A 108 5.72 -14.89 -8.67
CA PHE A 108 5.46 -15.97 -7.70
C PHE A 108 5.76 -17.37 -8.28
N ASN A 109 5.95 -17.47 -9.59
CA ASN A 109 6.36 -18.70 -10.28
C ASN A 109 7.85 -18.68 -10.65
N ASP A 110 8.58 -17.63 -10.27
CA ASP A 110 10.02 -17.53 -10.51
C ASP A 110 10.75 -18.60 -9.69
N SER A 111 11.78 -19.24 -10.27
CA SER A 111 12.55 -20.29 -9.58
C SER A 111 13.31 -19.76 -8.36
N ASN A 112 13.52 -18.44 -8.27
CA ASN A 112 14.14 -17.76 -7.15
C ASN A 112 13.12 -17.27 -6.10
N PHE A 113 11.83 -17.55 -6.25
CA PHE A 113 10.84 -17.21 -5.22
C PHE A 113 11.13 -17.94 -3.89
N PRO A 114 11.11 -17.26 -2.72
CA PRO A 114 10.72 -15.86 -2.48
C PRO A 114 11.90 -14.85 -2.46
N ASN A 115 13.12 -15.26 -2.77
CA ASN A 115 14.30 -14.40 -2.70
C ASN A 115 14.31 -13.26 -3.73
N ASN A 116 13.49 -13.34 -4.78
CA ASN A 116 13.26 -12.24 -5.73
C ASN A 116 12.39 -11.11 -5.14
N MET A 117 11.56 -11.40 -4.13
CA MET A 117 10.55 -10.47 -3.61
C MET A 117 11.11 -9.17 -3.02
N PRO A 118 12.21 -9.15 -2.22
CA PRO A 118 12.76 -7.91 -1.68
C PRO A 118 13.06 -6.84 -2.73
N ALA A 119 13.58 -7.23 -3.90
CA ALA A 119 13.88 -6.28 -4.98
C ALA A 119 12.60 -5.73 -5.65
N ILE A 120 11.52 -6.51 -5.66
CA ILE A 120 10.21 -6.10 -6.18
C ILE A 120 9.56 -5.13 -5.20
N TRP A 121 9.52 -5.46 -3.91
CA TRP A 121 8.99 -4.57 -2.88
C TRP A 121 9.79 -3.27 -2.77
N ASP A 122 11.13 -3.31 -2.86
CA ASP A 122 11.97 -2.10 -2.85
C ASP A 122 11.62 -1.17 -4.00
N ARG A 123 11.43 -1.75 -5.18
CA ARG A 123 11.01 -1.00 -6.36
C ARG A 123 9.64 -0.37 -6.15
N HIS A 124 8.65 -1.15 -5.70
CA HIS A 124 7.28 -0.69 -5.57
C HIS A 124 7.13 0.38 -4.49
N PHE A 125 7.74 0.18 -3.31
CA PHE A 125 7.57 1.08 -2.17
C PHE A 125 8.74 1.17 -1.20
N GLY A 126 9.52 0.10 -1.00
CA GLY A 126 10.45 0.04 0.12
C GLY A 126 11.64 0.97 0.04
N GLN A 127 11.95 1.49 -1.15
CA GLN A 127 12.93 2.57 -1.33
C GLN A 127 12.60 3.86 -0.54
N PHE A 128 11.35 4.05 -0.11
CA PHE A 128 10.91 5.26 0.60
C PHE A 128 10.96 5.17 2.13
N ALA A 129 11.14 3.98 2.72
CA ALA A 129 11.04 3.76 4.17
C ALA A 129 12.07 4.55 5.01
N GLY A 130 13.20 4.95 4.44
CA GLY A 130 14.23 5.73 5.14
C GLY A 130 13.96 7.24 5.18
N ASN A 131 13.10 7.75 4.29
CA ASN A 131 12.87 9.19 4.10
C ASN A 131 11.40 9.61 4.33
N HIS A 132 10.50 8.64 4.50
CA HIS A 132 9.07 8.88 4.73
C HIS A 132 8.55 7.95 5.83
N ALA A 133 7.54 8.42 6.57
CA ALA A 133 6.71 7.50 7.34
C ALA A 133 5.99 6.57 6.35
N LEU A 134 6.15 5.25 6.55
CA LEU A 134 5.60 4.23 5.67
C LEU A 134 5.10 3.06 6.51
N LEU A 135 3.88 2.60 6.21
CA LEU A 135 3.30 1.35 6.71
C LEU A 135 2.64 0.59 5.55
N LEU A 136 2.35 -0.70 5.69
CA LEU A 136 1.47 -1.36 4.72
C LEU A 136 0.00 -1.07 5.04
N GLY A 137 -0.70 -0.46 4.10
CA GLY A 137 -2.13 -0.17 4.21
C GLY A 137 -2.96 -1.45 4.25
N GLU A 138 -2.59 -2.43 3.43
CA GLU A 138 -3.12 -3.79 3.46
C GLU A 138 -2.03 -4.80 3.09
N PHE A 139 -2.08 -5.95 3.78
CA PHE A 139 -1.37 -7.17 3.41
C PHE A 139 -2.02 -8.37 4.11
N GLY A 140 -2.06 -9.52 3.44
CA GLY A 140 -2.64 -10.74 4.00
C GLY A 140 -2.78 -11.84 2.95
N GLY A 141 -3.36 -12.95 3.39
CA GLY A 141 -3.50 -14.19 2.63
C GLY A 141 -3.85 -15.36 3.55
N LYS A 142 -4.20 -16.51 2.99
CA LYS A 142 -4.69 -17.69 3.75
C LYS A 142 -3.56 -18.46 4.43
N TYR A 143 -2.32 -18.00 4.30
CA TYR A 143 -1.16 -18.53 5.01
C TYR A 143 -0.97 -20.04 4.84
N GLY A 144 -1.19 -20.53 3.61
CA GLY A 144 -1.06 -21.95 3.24
C GLY A 144 -2.36 -22.77 3.33
N GLU A 145 -3.48 -22.19 3.77
CA GLU A 145 -4.81 -22.79 3.65
C GLU A 145 -5.44 -22.54 2.26
N GLY A 146 -4.83 -21.68 1.45
CA GLY A 146 -5.09 -21.49 0.02
C GLY A 146 -3.90 -21.98 -0.83
N ASP A 147 -3.23 -21.06 -1.52
CA ASP A 147 -1.97 -21.35 -2.20
C ASP A 147 -0.87 -21.62 -1.17
N ALA A 148 -0.22 -22.79 -1.26
CA ALA A 148 0.84 -23.19 -0.33
C ALA A 148 2.03 -22.22 -0.28
N ARG A 149 2.22 -21.42 -1.34
CA ARG A 149 3.28 -20.39 -1.41
C ARG A 149 2.95 -19.15 -0.59
N ASP A 150 1.69 -18.93 -0.22
CA ASP A 150 1.29 -17.73 0.52
C ASP A 150 1.94 -17.66 1.90
N LYS A 151 2.08 -18.80 2.59
CA LYS A 151 2.87 -18.89 3.82
C LYS A 151 4.29 -18.37 3.63
N VAL A 152 4.95 -18.85 2.57
CA VAL A 152 6.34 -18.48 2.23
C VAL A 152 6.44 -16.99 1.87
N TRP A 153 5.44 -16.46 1.17
CA TRP A 153 5.32 -15.05 0.82
C TRP A 153 5.17 -14.17 2.06
N GLN A 154 4.22 -14.47 2.95
CA GLN A 154 3.97 -13.70 4.18
C GLN A 154 5.19 -13.71 5.11
N ASP A 155 5.82 -14.87 5.30
CA ASP A 155 7.04 -15.00 6.11
C ASP A 155 8.18 -14.12 5.55
N ALA A 156 8.36 -14.12 4.22
CA ALA A 156 9.36 -13.30 3.55
C ALA A 156 9.04 -11.81 3.62
N LEU A 157 7.76 -11.42 3.49
CA LEU A 157 7.32 -10.03 3.57
C LEU A 157 7.59 -9.46 4.97
N VAL A 158 7.15 -10.15 6.03
CA VAL A 158 7.39 -9.69 7.41
C VAL A 158 8.88 -9.56 7.71
N LYS A 159 9.71 -10.51 7.25
CA LYS A 159 11.17 -10.42 7.38
C LYS A 159 11.73 -9.18 6.66
N TYR A 160 11.28 -8.93 5.43
CA TYR A 160 11.68 -7.78 4.65
C TYR A 160 11.28 -6.45 5.32
N LEU A 161 10.03 -6.30 5.73
CA LEU A 161 9.52 -5.09 6.39
C LEU A 161 10.35 -4.74 7.63
N ARG A 162 10.62 -5.74 8.49
CA ARG A 162 11.48 -5.58 9.68
C ARG A 162 12.88 -5.12 9.32
N SER A 163 13.47 -5.67 8.24
CA SER A 163 14.81 -5.28 7.80
C SER A 163 14.90 -3.83 7.30
N LYS A 164 13.77 -3.26 6.85
CA LYS A 164 13.65 -1.87 6.37
C LYS A 164 13.15 -0.90 7.46
N GLY A 165 12.88 -1.39 8.67
CA GLY A 165 12.32 -0.59 9.76
C GLY A 165 10.83 -0.27 9.60
N ILE A 166 10.13 -0.94 8.69
CA ILE A 166 8.69 -0.80 8.48
C ILE A 166 7.99 -1.70 9.51
N ASN A 167 7.65 -1.13 10.66
CA ASN A 167 7.16 -1.88 11.82
C ASN A 167 5.64 -1.72 12.07
N GLN A 168 4.93 -1.09 11.13
CA GLN A 168 3.51 -0.77 11.24
C GLN A 168 2.79 -1.24 9.98
N GLY A 169 1.52 -1.59 10.12
CA GLY A 169 0.65 -1.93 9.01
C GLY A 169 -0.72 -2.38 9.49
N PHE A 170 -1.68 -2.46 8.58
CA PHE A 170 -2.99 -3.04 8.84
C PHE A 170 -3.09 -4.37 8.08
N TYR A 171 -3.30 -5.44 8.82
CA TYR A 171 -3.47 -6.77 8.23
C TYR A 171 -4.85 -6.88 7.60
N TRP A 172 -4.91 -7.37 6.38
CA TRP A 172 -6.17 -7.62 5.68
C TRP A 172 -6.53 -9.11 5.73
N PRO A 173 -7.68 -9.47 6.33
CA PRO A 173 -8.45 -8.71 7.31
C PRO A 173 -8.49 -9.38 8.68
N TRP A 174 -9.16 -8.69 9.61
CA TRP A 174 -9.54 -9.29 10.89
C TRP A 174 -10.49 -10.47 10.66
N GLY A 175 -11.71 -10.21 10.18
CA GLY A 175 -12.74 -11.25 10.00
C GLY A 175 -12.44 -12.26 8.89
N PRO A 176 -13.07 -13.45 8.91
CA PRO A 176 -12.77 -14.53 7.97
C PRO A 176 -13.35 -14.32 6.57
N ASN A 177 -14.30 -13.39 6.40
CA ASN A 177 -15.17 -13.32 5.24
C ASN A 177 -14.50 -12.81 3.94
N SER A 178 -13.18 -12.58 3.92
CA SER A 178 -12.51 -12.27 2.66
C SER A 178 -12.23 -13.56 1.90
N VAL A 179 -12.89 -13.72 0.75
CA VAL A 179 -12.83 -14.95 -0.05
C VAL A 179 -11.39 -15.33 -0.44
N ASP A 180 -10.57 -14.34 -0.78
CA ASP A 180 -9.24 -14.59 -1.34
C ASP A 180 -8.17 -14.67 -0.25
N THR A 181 -8.36 -13.99 0.89
CA THR A 181 -7.35 -13.90 1.96
C THR A 181 -7.72 -14.62 3.26
N GLY A 182 -8.98 -15.01 3.45
CA GLY A 182 -9.48 -15.45 4.75
C GLY A 182 -9.45 -14.30 5.75
N GLY A 183 -8.79 -14.53 6.89
CA GLY A 183 -8.50 -13.50 7.89
C GLY A 183 -7.70 -14.06 9.05
N ILE A 184 -7.41 -13.20 10.03
CA ILE A 184 -6.80 -13.63 11.31
C ILE A 184 -7.70 -14.66 12.01
N LEU A 185 -8.98 -14.46 11.82
CA LEU A 185 -10.09 -15.19 12.37
C LEU A 185 -10.46 -16.40 11.48
N ARG A 186 -10.80 -17.55 12.09
CA ARG A 186 -11.33 -18.73 11.38
C ARG A 186 -12.82 -18.57 11.05
N ASP A 187 -13.46 -19.49 10.34
CA ASP A 187 -14.89 -19.36 9.98
C ASP A 187 -15.89 -19.52 11.14
N ASP A 188 -15.43 -19.86 12.35
CA ASP A 188 -16.24 -20.32 13.48
C ASP A 188 -16.65 -19.23 14.50
N TRP A 189 -16.77 -17.97 14.06
CA TRP A 189 -17.10 -16.82 14.93
C TRP A 189 -18.46 -16.90 15.63
#